data_AF-A0AAE5GT20-F1
#
_entry.id   AF-A0AAE5GT20-F1
#
_cell.length_a   1.000
_cell.length_b   1.000
_cell.length_c   1.000
_cell.angle_alpha   90.00
_cell.angle_beta   90.00
_cell.angle_gamma   90.00
#
_symmetry.space_group_name_H-M   'P 1'
#
loop_
_entity.id
_entity.type
_entity.pdbx_description
1 polymer ?
#
loop_
_entity_poly.entity_id
_entity_poly.type
_entity_poly.pdbx_seq_one_letter_code
_entity_poly.pdbx_strand_id
1 'polypeptide(L)'
;MRRCSSLLCALFISTGVHADAFQQAMIDYGNKLEECRAIAKSNTADFPVTDWFAALDVQSKKNVVIYLSLDNRARCSSKEKASLIKAAETAPEPAKEPLRFLLEEKPYREYIKDLDQDEVLRIQREFSKPFDSFKIGGRLDLLE
;
A
#
# COMPACT_ATOMS: atom_id res chain seq x y z
N MET A 1 41.67 -16.70 -55.66
CA MET A 1 41.30 -17.82 -54.76
C MET A 1 42.20 -17.72 -53.54
N ARG A 2 41.71 -17.31 -52.36
CA ARG A 2 41.05 -18.17 -51.38
C ARG A 2 40.23 -17.28 -50.44
N ARG A 3 38.94 -17.57 -50.32
CA ARG A 3 38.00 -16.97 -49.37
C ARG A 3 38.19 -17.68 -48.02
N CYS A 4 38.29 -16.93 -46.93
CA CYS A 4 37.82 -17.40 -45.62
C CYS A 4 36.99 -16.28 -45.00
N SER A 5 35.70 -16.60 -44.91
CA SER A 5 34.63 -15.89 -44.23
C SER A 5 34.84 -15.94 -42.71
N SER A 6 34.43 -14.89 -42.02
CA SER A 6 33.92 -14.81 -40.63
C SER A 6 33.85 -13.32 -40.30
N LEU A 7 32.82 -12.56 -40.71
CA LEU A 7 31.48 -12.57 -40.09
C LEU A 7 31.51 -12.92 -38.61
N LEU A 8 31.04 -11.98 -37.79
CA LEU A 8 30.66 -12.10 -36.38
C LEU A 8 31.77 -11.89 -35.33
N CYS A 9 32.16 -10.62 -35.15
CA CYS A 9 32.57 -10.11 -33.84
C CYS A 9 31.84 -8.79 -33.55
N ALA A 10 30.51 -8.85 -33.57
CA ALA A 10 29.65 -7.83 -32.97
C ALA A 10 29.01 -8.44 -31.71
N LEU A 11 29.83 -8.69 -30.70
CA LEU A 11 29.36 -8.89 -29.34
C LEU A 11 28.93 -7.53 -28.81
N PHE A 12 27.67 -7.18 -29.05
CA PHE A 12 26.97 -6.19 -28.25
C PHE A 12 26.95 -6.72 -26.81
N ILE A 13 27.89 -6.26 -26.00
CA ILE A 13 27.78 -6.34 -24.55
C ILE A 13 26.73 -5.30 -24.16
N SER A 14 25.45 -5.63 -24.37
CA SER A 14 24.36 -4.96 -23.70
C SER A 14 24.33 -5.52 -22.28
N THR A 15 25.20 -5.02 -21.40
CA THR A 15 24.92 -5.06 -19.96
C THR A 15 23.80 -4.08 -19.69
N GLY A 16 22.59 -4.42 -20.15
CA GLY A 16 21.40 -3.87 -19.54
C GLY A 16 21.46 -4.34 -18.10
N VAL A 17 21.58 -3.39 -17.17
CA VAL A 17 21.30 -3.65 -15.75
C VAL A 17 19.82 -4.02 -15.71
N HIS A 18 19.52 -5.30 -15.89
CA HIS A 18 18.23 -5.83 -15.49
C HIS A 18 18.20 -5.69 -13.98
N ALA A 19 17.32 -4.81 -13.48
CA ALA A 19 17.01 -4.77 -12.07
C ALA A 19 16.68 -6.20 -11.63
N ASP A 20 17.29 -6.64 -10.53
CA ASP A 20 16.92 -7.95 -9.99
C ASP A 20 15.42 -7.95 -9.66
N ALA A 21 14.78 -9.13 -9.66
CA ALA A 21 13.32 -9.23 -9.49
C ALA A 21 12.83 -8.55 -8.20
N PHE A 22 13.68 -8.49 -7.16
CA PHE A 22 13.38 -7.82 -5.91
C PHE A 22 13.43 -6.29 -6.06
N GLN A 23 14.44 -5.74 -6.74
CA GLN A 23 14.54 -4.33 -7.09
C GLN A 23 13.35 -3.85 -7.92
N GLN A 24 12.93 -4.62 -8.91
CA GLN A 24 11.75 -4.24 -9.69
C GLN A 24 10.49 -4.26 -8.81
N ALA A 25 10.31 -5.28 -7.98
CA ALA A 25 9.16 -5.35 -7.07
C ALA A 25 9.15 -4.21 -6.03
N MET A 26 10.32 -3.73 -5.59
CA MET A 26 10.44 -2.54 -4.75
C MET A 26 9.97 -1.28 -5.47
N ILE A 27 10.40 -1.08 -6.71
CA ILE A 27 10.00 0.06 -7.54
C ILE A 27 8.48 0.04 -7.74
N ASP A 28 7.93 -1.11 -8.10
CA ASP A 28 6.49 -1.29 -8.34
C ASP A 28 5.67 -0.99 -7.07
N TYR A 29 6.10 -1.52 -5.92
CA TYR A 29 5.46 -1.22 -4.64
C TYR A 29 5.55 0.26 -4.27
N GLY A 30 6.73 0.88 -4.43
CA GLY A 30 6.94 2.31 -4.19
C GLY A 30 6.04 3.18 -5.07
N ASN A 31 5.98 2.90 -6.37
CA ASN A 31 5.09 3.59 -7.31
C ASN A 31 3.63 3.47 -6.89
N LYS A 32 3.21 2.27 -6.46
CA LYS A 32 1.85 2.04 -6.00
C LYS A 32 1.54 2.80 -4.71
N LEU A 33 2.47 2.89 -3.77
CA LEU A 33 2.29 3.69 -2.56
C LEU A 33 2.06 5.17 -2.89
N GLU A 34 2.82 5.72 -3.85
CA GLU A 34 2.61 7.10 -4.31
C GLU A 34 1.26 7.28 -5.03
N GLU A 35 0.83 6.32 -5.84
CA GLU A 35 -0.51 6.32 -6.44
C GLU A 35 -1.61 6.32 -5.35
N CYS A 36 -1.53 5.40 -4.38
CA CYS A 36 -2.47 5.32 -3.27
C CYS A 36 -2.50 6.60 -2.42
N ARG A 37 -1.34 7.25 -2.25
CA ARG A 37 -1.23 8.55 -1.59
C ARG A 37 -1.89 9.66 -2.40
N ALA A 38 -1.70 9.68 -3.72
CA ALA A 38 -2.35 10.63 -4.61
C ALA A 38 -3.88 10.48 -4.54
N ILE A 39 -4.38 9.24 -4.60
CA ILE A 39 -5.81 8.94 -4.41
C ILE A 39 -6.31 9.47 -3.07
N ALA A 40 -5.58 9.21 -1.98
CA ALA A 40 -5.96 9.66 -0.65
C ALA A 40 -6.12 11.19 -0.55
N LYS A 41 -5.19 11.95 -1.17
CA LYS A 41 -5.24 13.42 -1.21
C LYS A 41 -6.38 13.95 -2.07
N SER A 42 -6.62 13.34 -3.23
CA SER A 42 -7.66 13.79 -4.17
C SER A 42 -9.05 13.30 -3.78
N ASN A 43 -9.16 12.31 -2.87
CA ASN A 43 -10.44 11.81 -2.42
C ASN A 43 -11.20 12.92 -1.68
N THR A 44 -12.39 13.21 -2.20
CA THR A 44 -13.29 14.25 -1.70
C THR A 44 -14.65 13.69 -1.31
N ALA A 45 -14.87 12.38 -1.49
CA ALA A 45 -16.11 11.72 -1.13
C ALA A 45 -16.45 11.92 0.34
N ASP A 46 -17.74 11.99 0.62
CA ASP A 46 -18.23 12.16 1.98
C ASP A 46 -18.11 10.84 2.75
N PHE A 47 -17.63 10.94 3.98
CA PHE A 47 -17.50 9.79 4.85
C PHE A 47 -18.90 9.32 5.27
N PRO A 48 -19.23 8.03 5.16
CA PRO A 48 -20.56 7.53 5.48
C PRO A 48 -20.76 7.52 7.01
N VAL A 49 -21.51 8.50 7.50
CA VAL A 49 -21.91 8.59 8.91
C VAL A 49 -23.18 7.77 9.10
N THR A 50 -23.02 6.51 9.51
CA THR A 50 -24.14 5.63 9.88
C THR A 50 -24.65 5.96 11.28
N ASP A 51 -25.88 5.52 11.61
CA ASP A 51 -26.44 5.66 12.96
C ASP A 51 -25.51 5.03 14.02
N TRP A 52 -24.93 3.87 13.71
CA TRP A 52 -23.95 3.21 14.56
C TRP A 52 -22.72 4.08 14.78
N PHE A 53 -22.12 4.61 13.71
CA PHE A 53 -20.94 5.46 13.83
C PHE A 53 -21.23 6.75 14.59
N ALA A 54 -22.40 7.35 14.36
CA ALA A 54 -22.84 8.55 15.05
C ALA A 54 -23.01 8.35 16.57
N ALA A 55 -23.41 7.15 16.99
CA ALA A 55 -23.61 6.78 18.39
C ALA A 55 -22.31 6.49 19.16
N LEU A 56 -21.17 6.31 18.47
CA LEU A 56 -19.88 6.06 19.11
C LEU A 56 -19.38 7.27 19.91
N ASP A 57 -18.61 7.01 20.96
CA ASP A 57 -17.81 8.04 21.62
C ASP A 57 -16.73 8.61 20.67
N VAL A 58 -16.21 9.78 21.03
CA VAL A 58 -15.25 10.52 20.21
C VAL A 58 -13.99 9.70 19.91
N GLN A 59 -13.45 8.95 20.88
CA GLN A 59 -12.24 8.16 20.67
C GLN A 59 -12.51 6.97 19.75
N SER A 60 -13.65 6.29 19.91
CA SER A 60 -14.08 5.21 19.02
C SER A 60 -14.27 5.70 17.59
N LYS A 61 -14.86 6.90 17.38
CA LYS A 61 -14.96 7.54 16.06
C LYS A 61 -13.58 7.78 15.44
N LYS A 62 -12.64 8.36 16.20
CA LYS A 62 -11.24 8.56 15.76
C LYS A 62 -10.61 7.23 15.34
N ASN A 63 -10.76 6.19 16.16
CA ASN A 63 -10.20 4.87 15.90
C ASN A 63 -10.74 4.25 14.60
N VAL A 64 -12.05 4.34 14.33
CA VAL A 64 -12.65 3.86 13.08
C VAL A 64 -12.09 4.61 11.87
N VAL A 65 -12.03 5.95 11.93
CA VAL A 65 -11.49 6.77 10.83
C VAL A 65 -10.02 6.45 10.56
N ILE A 66 -9.20 6.28 11.62
CA ILE A 66 -7.79 5.90 11.51
C ILE A 66 -7.65 4.50 10.92
N TYR A 67 -8.38 3.52 11.45
CA TYR A 67 -8.36 2.14 10.97
C TYR A 67 -8.67 2.08 9.48
N LEU A 68 -9.79 2.67 9.05
CA LEU A 68 -10.23 2.64 7.66
C LEU A 68 -9.21 3.32 6.74
N SER A 69 -8.61 4.43 7.17
CA SER A 69 -7.58 5.13 6.40
C SER A 69 -6.34 4.26 6.19
N LEU A 70 -5.86 3.60 7.26
CA LEU A 70 -4.70 2.71 7.21
C LEU A 70 -4.98 1.45 6.39
N ASP A 71 -6.11 0.81 6.63
CA ASP A 71 -6.50 -0.45 5.99
C ASP A 71 -6.80 -0.23 4.51
N ASN A 72 -7.49 0.85 4.13
CA ASN A 72 -7.72 1.19 2.72
C ASN A 72 -6.41 1.49 1.96
N ARG A 73 -5.47 2.19 2.60
CA ARG A 73 -4.13 2.41 2.01
C ARG A 73 -3.38 1.10 1.83
N ALA A 74 -3.41 0.20 2.81
CA ALA A 74 -2.77 -1.11 2.73
C ALA A 74 -3.40 -1.99 1.65
N ARG A 75 -4.74 -2.01 1.55
CA ARG A 75 -5.46 -2.73 0.48
C ARG A 75 -5.12 -2.21 -0.90
N CYS A 76 -5.00 -0.88 -1.04
CA CYS A 76 -4.68 -0.24 -2.32
C CYS A 76 -3.35 -0.70 -2.92
N SER A 77 -2.35 -1.03 -2.09
CA SER A 77 -1.04 -1.53 -2.53
C SER A 77 -0.78 -3.01 -2.22
N SER A 78 -1.82 -3.76 -1.86
CA SER A 78 -1.69 -5.14 -1.37
C SER A 78 -1.08 -6.10 -2.40
N LYS A 79 -1.42 -5.95 -3.68
CA LYS A 79 -0.91 -6.80 -4.76
C LYS A 79 0.59 -6.62 -4.97
N GLU A 80 1.04 -5.38 -4.98
CA GLU A 80 2.43 -5.02 -5.17
C GLU A 80 3.26 -5.39 -3.92
N LYS A 81 2.68 -5.20 -2.72
CA LYS A 81 3.29 -5.70 -1.47
C LYS A 81 3.48 -7.22 -1.49
N ALA A 82 2.47 -7.98 -1.90
CA ALA A 82 2.57 -9.43 -2.01
C ALA A 82 3.65 -9.86 -3.03
N SER A 83 3.77 -9.13 -4.14
CA SER A 83 4.80 -9.36 -5.15
C SER A 83 6.21 -9.07 -4.60
N LEU A 84 6.36 -8.00 -3.81
CA LEU A 84 7.60 -7.68 -3.10
C LEU A 84 7.98 -8.74 -2.08
N ILE A 85 7.03 -9.20 -1.24
CA ILE A 85 7.27 -10.28 -0.27
C ILE A 85 7.76 -11.54 -0.99
N LYS A 86 7.10 -11.94 -2.08
CA LYS A 86 7.51 -13.10 -2.87
C LYS A 86 8.90 -12.93 -3.47
N ALA A 87 9.23 -11.77 -4.02
CA ALA A 87 10.56 -11.52 -4.56
C ALA A 87 11.65 -11.52 -3.46
N ALA A 88 11.29 -11.11 -2.24
CA ALA A 88 12.17 -11.12 -1.08
C ALA A 88 12.53 -12.55 -0.63
N GLU A 89 11.71 -13.56 -0.89
CA GLU A 89 12.03 -14.96 -0.52
C GLU A 89 13.35 -15.44 -1.14
N THR A 90 13.66 -14.96 -2.34
CA THR A 90 14.87 -15.33 -3.09
C THR A 90 16.00 -14.31 -3.01
N ALA A 91 15.77 -13.16 -2.36
CA ALA A 91 16.75 -12.08 -2.27
C ALA A 91 17.77 -12.30 -1.13
N PRO A 92 19.04 -11.88 -1.30
CA PRO A 92 20.05 -11.93 -0.24
C PRO A 92 19.64 -11.11 1.00
N GLU A 93 19.94 -11.59 2.21
CA GLU A 93 19.62 -10.88 3.46
C GLU A 93 20.07 -9.40 3.51
N PRO A 94 21.28 -9.02 3.04
CA PRO A 94 21.69 -7.62 3.04
C PRO A 94 20.78 -6.70 2.22
N ALA A 95 20.06 -7.21 1.21
CA ALA A 95 19.10 -6.45 0.43
C ALA A 95 17.75 -6.29 1.16
N LYS A 96 17.39 -7.23 2.04
CA LYS A 96 16.09 -7.30 2.70
C LYS A 96 16.05 -6.57 4.04
N GLU A 97 17.15 -6.64 4.79
CA GLU A 97 17.23 -6.12 6.16
C GLU A 97 16.68 -4.69 6.28
N PRO A 98 17.10 -3.72 5.42
CA PRO A 98 16.65 -2.34 5.56
C PRO A 98 15.16 -2.15 5.30
N LEU A 99 14.50 -3.14 4.70
CA LEU A 99 13.12 -3.07 4.21
C LEU A 99 12.20 -4.00 4.98
N ARG A 100 12.70 -4.70 6.01
CA ARG A 100 11.92 -5.67 6.79
C ARG A 100 10.64 -5.05 7.35
N PHE A 101 10.70 -3.79 7.78
CA PHE A 101 9.53 -3.06 8.27
C PHE A 101 8.41 -2.88 7.23
N LEU A 102 8.74 -2.87 5.93
CA LEU A 102 7.77 -2.80 4.82
C LEU A 102 7.13 -4.17 4.55
N LEU A 103 7.89 -5.23 4.76
CA LEU A 103 7.47 -6.62 4.53
C LEU A 103 6.51 -7.11 5.62
N GLU A 104 6.66 -6.59 6.85
CA GLU A 104 5.79 -6.92 7.98
C GLU A 104 4.33 -6.46 7.76
N GLU A 105 3.39 -7.30 8.19
CA GLU A 105 2.00 -6.89 8.35
C GLU A 105 1.85 -5.99 9.58
N LYS A 106 0.97 -4.99 9.49
CA LYS A 106 0.68 -4.08 10.60
C LYS A 106 -0.71 -4.44 11.18
N PRO A 107 -0.84 -4.56 12.51
CA PRO A 107 -2.06 -5.04 13.15
C PRO A 107 -3.11 -3.91 13.29
N TYR A 108 -3.52 -3.29 12.18
CA TYR A 108 -4.46 -2.17 12.22
C TYR A 108 -5.79 -2.52 12.88
N ARG A 109 -6.19 -3.80 12.89
CA ARG A 109 -7.41 -4.26 13.57
C ARG A 109 -7.43 -3.95 15.07
N GLU A 110 -6.29 -3.72 15.70
CA GLU A 110 -6.23 -3.33 17.12
C GLU A 110 -6.99 -2.02 17.41
N TYR A 111 -7.11 -1.12 16.44
CA TYR A 111 -7.89 0.12 16.60
C TYR A 111 -9.39 -0.14 16.79
N ILE A 112 -9.91 -1.25 16.26
CA ILE A 112 -11.35 -1.54 16.21
C ILE A 112 -11.73 -2.84 16.95
N LYS A 113 -10.81 -3.42 17.72
CA LYS A 113 -10.98 -4.76 18.29
C LYS A 113 -12.21 -4.91 19.20
N ASP A 114 -12.59 -3.84 19.89
CA ASP A 114 -13.70 -3.79 20.83
C ASP A 114 -14.98 -3.17 20.20
N LEU A 115 -14.98 -2.96 18.87
CA LEU A 115 -16.09 -2.38 18.12
C LEU A 115 -16.82 -3.42 17.29
N ASP A 116 -18.05 -3.10 16.88
CA ASP A 116 -18.83 -3.91 15.95
C ASP A 116 -18.10 -3.97 14.58
N GLN A 117 -17.55 -5.14 14.26
CA GLN A 117 -16.76 -5.30 13.04
C GLN A 117 -17.61 -5.32 11.78
N ASP A 118 -18.87 -5.77 11.85
CA ASP A 118 -19.75 -5.81 10.69
C ASP A 118 -20.11 -4.40 10.23
N GLU A 119 -20.32 -3.51 11.20
CA GLU A 119 -20.54 -2.08 10.98
C GLU A 119 -19.31 -1.38 10.41
N VAL A 120 -18.11 -1.65 10.94
CA VAL A 120 -16.87 -1.11 10.37
C VAL A 120 -16.66 -1.60 8.94
N LEU A 121 -16.89 -2.89 8.68
CA LEU A 121 -16.76 -3.47 7.34
C LEU A 121 -17.82 -2.93 6.38
N ARG A 122 -19.02 -2.60 6.86
CA ARG A 122 -20.05 -1.92 6.05
C ARG A 122 -19.55 -0.58 5.57
N ILE A 123 -19.08 0.27 6.49
CA ILE A 123 -18.47 1.56 6.16
C ILE A 123 -17.29 1.37 5.18
N GLN A 124 -16.43 0.38 5.43
CA GLN A 124 -15.27 0.13 4.56
C GLN A 124 -15.66 -0.22 3.13
N ARG A 125 -16.74 -0.99 2.92
CA ARG A 125 -17.23 -1.33 1.58
C ARG A 125 -17.72 -0.08 0.84
N GLU A 126 -18.45 0.79 1.53
CA GLU A 126 -18.98 2.03 0.97
C GLU A 126 -17.87 3.07 0.73
N PHE A 127 -16.87 3.09 1.59
CA PHE A 127 -15.77 4.05 1.59
C PHE A 127 -14.41 3.35 1.42
N SER A 128 -14.27 2.56 0.35
CA SER A 128 -13.14 1.63 0.15
C SER A 128 -11.86 2.25 -0.40
N LYS A 129 -11.94 3.46 -0.98
CA LYS A 129 -10.76 4.14 -1.55
C LYS A 129 -9.87 4.71 -0.44
N PRO A 130 -8.54 4.83 -0.67
CA PRO A 130 -7.68 5.61 0.20
C PRO A 130 -8.22 7.03 0.43
N PHE A 131 -8.02 7.55 1.63
CA PHE A 131 -8.43 8.90 2.01
C PHE A 131 -7.50 9.47 3.09
N ASP A 132 -7.59 10.78 3.28
CA ASP A 132 -6.84 11.48 4.34
C ASP A 132 -7.67 11.51 5.64
N SER A 133 -7.21 10.81 6.68
CA SER A 133 -7.89 10.74 7.97
C SER A 133 -7.94 12.07 8.70
N PHE A 134 -6.97 12.97 8.51
CA PHE A 134 -7.00 14.30 9.13
C PHE A 134 -8.08 15.15 8.46
N LYS A 135 -8.18 15.10 7.14
CA LYS A 135 -9.23 15.83 6.41
C LYS A 135 -10.63 15.35 6.81
N ILE A 136 -10.84 14.04 6.93
CA ILE A 136 -12.11 13.47 7.40
C ILE A 136 -12.34 13.80 8.87
N GLY A 137 -11.33 13.64 9.73
CA GLY A 137 -11.42 13.99 11.14
C GLY A 137 -11.82 15.45 11.36
N GLY A 138 -11.24 16.38 10.60
CA GLY A 138 -11.60 17.80 10.69
C GLY A 138 -13.03 18.10 10.23
N ARG A 139 -13.54 17.40 9.21
CA ARG A 139 -14.95 17.53 8.77
C ARG A 139 -15.95 16.97 9.78
N LEU A 140 -15.53 15.97 10.55
CA LEU A 140 -16.35 15.30 11.56
C LEU A 140 -16.17 15.88 12.97
N ASP A 141 -15.41 16.96 13.12
CA ASP A 141 -15.09 17.58 14.41
C ASP A 141 -14.42 16.60 15.41
N LEU A 142 -13.49 15.79 14.88
CA LEU A 142 -12.73 14.79 15.63
C LEU A 142 -11.25 15.18 15.84
N LEU A 143 -10.85 16.39 15.44
CA LEU A 143 -9.51 16.92 15.72
C LEU A 143 -9.61 17.84 16.94
N GLU A 144 -8.72 17.63 17.91
CA GLU A 144 -8.52 18.54 19.05
C GLU A 144 -7.53 19.65 18.70
#